data_AF-E3M5J5-F1
#
_entry.id   AF-E3M5J5-F1
#
_cell.length_a   1.000
_cell.length_b   1.000
_cell.length_c   1.000
_cell.angle_alpha   90.00
_cell.angle_beta   90.00
_cell.angle_gamma   90.00
#
_symmetry.space_group_name_H-M   'P 1'
#
loop_
_entity.id
_entity.type
_entity.pdbx_description
1 polymer ?
#
loop_
_entity_poly.entity_id
_entity_poly.type
_entity_poly.pdbx_seq_one_letter_code
_entity_poly.pdbx_strand_id
1 'polypeptide(L)' 'MPKQQFEIIDYAAPLFVGAAFALVVFLLTFVINFAFIGRSDEVTAFEKLGARYNLRVGPHRVSLVKSAMEKHVDEDGHEY' A
#
# COMPACT_ATOMS: atom_id res chain seq x y z
N MET A 1 -38.98 2.75 -26.52
CA MET A 1 -37.53 2.47 -26.64
C MET A 1 -37.32 0.98 -26.37
N PRO A 2 -36.61 0.26 -27.25
CA PRO A 2 -36.21 -1.12 -26.94
C PRO A 2 -35.35 -1.12 -25.67
N LYS A 3 -35.60 -2.07 -24.76
CA LYS A 3 -34.83 -2.21 -23.52
C LYS A 3 -33.49 -2.86 -23.84
N GLN A 4 -32.39 -2.25 -23.39
CA GLN A 4 -31.07 -2.84 -23.51
C GLN A 4 -31.00 -4.12 -22.69
N GLN A 5 -30.67 -5.24 -23.33
CA GLN A 5 -30.37 -6.49 -22.65
C GLN A 5 -28.86 -6.52 -22.38
N PHE A 6 -28.51 -6.55 -21.10
CA PHE A 6 -27.13 -6.66 -20.66
C PHE A 6 -26.80 -8.11 -20.36
N GLU A 7 -25.65 -8.56 -20.83
CA GLU A 7 -25.07 -9.82 -20.40
C GLU A 7 -24.40 -9.64 -19.04
N ILE A 8 -24.14 -10.74 -18.34
CA ILE A 8 -23.50 -10.73 -17.01
C ILE A 8 -22.15 -9.98 -17.06
N ILE A 9 -21.44 -10.07 -18.18
CA ILE A 9 -20.14 -9.42 -18.37
C ILE A 9 -20.24 -7.89 -18.42
N ASP A 10 -21.36 -7.35 -18.92
CA ASP A 10 -21.57 -5.91 -18.97
C ASP A 10 -21.68 -5.31 -17.55
N TYR A 11 -22.20 -6.09 -16.60
CA TYR A 11 -22.23 -5.73 -15.19
C TYR A 11 -20.89 -5.91 -14.47
N ALA A 12 -19.99 -6.73 -15.02
CA ALA A 12 -18.65 -6.95 -14.47
C ALA A 12 -17.65 -5.87 -14.90
N ALA A 13 -17.92 -5.13 -15.98
CA ALA A 13 -17.04 -4.10 -16.51
C ALA A 13 -16.63 -3.03 -15.45
N PRO A 14 -17.54 -2.50 -14.61
CA PRO A 14 -17.15 -1.57 -13.54
C PRO A 14 -16.18 -2.19 -12.52
N LEU A 15 -16.32 -3.48 -12.21
CA LEU A 15 -15.41 -4.17 -11.30
C LEU A 15 -14.01 -4.30 -11.89
N PHE A 16 -13.92 -4.68 -13.18
CA PHE A 16 -12.63 -4.79 -13.88
C PHE A 16 -11.94 -3.43 -14.00
N VAL A 17 -12.67 -2.39 -14.39
CA VAL A 17 -12.12 -1.04 -14.51
C VAL A 17 -11.65 -0.52 -13.14
N GLY A 18 -12.45 -0.72 -12.09
CA GLY A 18 -12.08 -0.34 -10.73
C GLY A 18 -10.83 -1.06 -10.24
N ALA A 19 -10.76 -2.38 -10.46
CA ALA A 19 -9.60 -3.19 -10.09
C ALA A 19 -8.33 -2.76 -10.86
N ALA A 20 -8.45 -2.51 -12.17
CA ALA A 20 -7.34 -2.05 -12.99
C ALA A 20 -6.85 -0.67 -12.54
N PHE A 21 -7.75 0.27 -12.25
CA PHE A 21 -7.40 1.58 -11.72
C PHE A 21 -6.67 1.48 -10.37
N ALA A 22 -7.22 0.70 -9.43
CA ALA A 22 -6.61 0.49 -8.13
C ALA A 22 -5.20 -0.12 -8.25
N LEU A 23 -5.02 -1.09 -9.15
CA LEU A 23 -3.73 -1.71 -9.43
C LEU A 23 -2.72 -0.68 -9.97
N VAL A 24 -3.12 0.17 -10.91
CA VAL A 24 -2.25 1.22 -11.46
C VAL A 24 -1.83 2.21 -10.38
N VAL A 25 -2.76 2.69 -9.56
CA VAL A 25 -2.44 3.61 -8.45
C VAL A 25 -1.52 2.94 -7.42
N PHE A 26 -1.75 1.66 -7.11
CA PHE A 26 -0.90 0.89 -6.23
C PHE A 26 0.53 0.80 -6.77
N LEU A 27 0.71 0.45 -8.06
CA LEU A 27 2.02 0.37 -8.69
C LEU A 27 2.72 1.73 -8.74
N LEU A 28 1.99 2.81 -9.03
CA LEU A 28 2.56 4.17 -9.00
C LEU A 28 3.03 4.54 -7.60
N THR A 29 2.23 4.26 -6.56
CA THR A 29 2.63 4.51 -5.18
C THR A 29 3.87 3.70 -4.81
N PHE A 30 3.92 2.44 -5.24
CA PHE A 30 5.07 1.58 -5.04
C PHE A 30 6.33 2.15 -5.71
N VAL A 31 6.24 2.56 -6.98
CA VAL A 31 7.38 3.19 -7.69
C VAL A 31 7.82 4.47 -6.99
N ILE A 32 6.88 5.32 -6.57
CA ILE A 32 7.20 6.57 -5.90
C ILE A 32 7.91 6.31 -4.58
N ASN A 33 7.46 5.31 -3.82
CA ASN A 33 8.06 4.90 -2.56
C ASN A 33 9.54 4.51 -2.72
N PHE A 34 9.88 3.77 -3.77
CA PHE A 34 11.27 3.36 -4.01
C PHE A 34 12.13 4.43 -4.67
N ALA A 35 11.54 5.26 -5.54
CA ALA A 35 12.31 6.23 -6.34
C ALA A 35 12.53 7.57 -5.63
N PHE A 36 11.58 8.03 -4.80
CA PHE A 36 11.58 9.39 -4.28
C PHE A 36 11.69 9.50 -2.75
N ILE A 37 11.49 8.43 -1.98
CA ILE A 37 11.67 8.48 -0.52
C ILE A 37 13.16 8.54 -0.19
N GLY A 38 13.55 9.58 0.53
CA GLY A 38 14.89 9.76 1.10
C GLY A 38 15.02 9.18 2.51
N ARG A 39 16.22 9.27 3.07
CA ARG A 39 16.52 8.83 4.46
C ARG A 39 16.08 9.82 5.54
N SER A 40 15.70 11.03 5.14
CA SER A 40 15.22 12.10 6.01
C SER A 40 13.70 12.14 6.09
N ASP A 41 13.02 11.39 5.23
CA ASP A 41 11.57 11.37 5.15
C ASP A 41 10.99 10.40 6.18
N GLU A 42 9.69 10.54 6.43
CA GLU A 42 8.97 9.67 7.36
C GLU A 42 8.93 8.22 6.88
N VAL A 43 8.88 7.29 7.85
CA VAL A 43 8.80 5.86 7.57
C VAL A 43 7.47 5.53 6.89
N THR A 44 7.59 4.94 5.71
CA THR A 44 6.44 4.72 4.84
C THR A 44 5.63 3.49 5.21
N ALA A 45 4.37 3.43 4.74
CA ALA A 45 3.51 2.26 4.93
C ALA A 45 4.12 0.98 4.34
N PHE A 46 4.81 1.08 3.20
CA PHE A 46 5.55 -0.04 2.62
C PHE A 46 6.66 -0.49 3.55
N GLU A 47 7.50 0.42 4.05
CA GLU A 47 8.57 0.07 5.00
C GLU A 47 8.05 -0.59 6.27
N LYS A 48 6.93 -0.10 6.83
CA LYS A 48 6.23 -0.73 7.97
C LYS A 48 5.78 -2.15 7.64
N LEU A 49 5.18 -2.36 6.47
CA LEU A 49 4.75 -3.69 6.01
C LEU A 49 5.95 -4.63 5.81
N GLY A 50 6.99 -4.18 5.11
CA GLY A 50 8.21 -4.94 4.89
C GLY A 50 8.89 -5.33 6.20
N ALA A 51 8.92 -4.42 7.17
CA ALA A 51 9.53 -4.69 8.47
C ALA A 51 8.86 -5.84 9.24
N ARG A 52 7.54 -6.03 9.10
CA ARG A 52 6.82 -7.20 9.66
C ARG A 52 7.33 -8.52 9.08
N TYR A 53 7.74 -8.52 7.82
CA TYR A 53 8.29 -9.69 7.13
C TYR A 53 9.84 -9.70 7.10
N ASN A 54 10.50 -8.81 7.85
CA ASN A 54 11.96 -8.60 7.80
C ASN A 54 12.51 -8.23 6.41
N LEU A 55 11.69 -7.65 5.55
CA LEU A 55 12.05 -7.22 4.21
C LEU A 55 12.36 -5.71 4.20
N ARG A 56 13.48 -5.34 3.57
CA ARG A 56 13.82 -3.94 3.34
C ARG A 56 13.20 -3.48 2.04
N VAL A 57 12.12 -2.71 2.14
CA VAL A 57 11.34 -2.19 1.00
C VAL A 57 11.45 -0.67 0.85
N GLY A 58 12.52 -0.10 1.37
CA GLY A 58 12.79 1.33 1.33
C GLY A 58 14.20 1.68 1.79
N PRO A 59 14.53 2.98 1.83
CA PRO A 59 15.87 3.44 2.18
C PRO A 59 16.22 3.24 3.66
N HIS A 60 15.23 3.19 4.56
CA HIS A 60 15.46 3.00 5.99
C HIS A 60 15.85 1.55 6.32
N ARG A 61 16.61 1.37 7.41
CA ARG A 61 16.96 0.03 7.90
C ARG A 61 15.75 -0.59 8.60
N VAL A 62 15.53 -1.88 8.38
CA VAL A 62 14.42 -2.63 9.01
C VAL A 62 14.42 -2.48 10.53
N SER A 63 15.59 -2.46 11.18
CA SER A 63 15.69 -2.26 12.63
C SER A 63 15.17 -0.90 13.09
N LEU A 64 15.47 0.17 12.35
CA LEU A 64 15.01 1.53 12.66
C LEU A 64 13.49 1.63 12.49
N VAL A 65 12.98 1.02 11.41
CA VAL A 65 11.54 0.97 11.14
C VAL A 65 10.79 0.22 12.25
N LYS A 66 11.32 -0.92 12.71
CA LYS A 66 10.72 -1.68 13.82
C LYS A 66 10.68 -0.87 15.12
N SER A 67 11.77 -0.23 15.50
CA SER A 67 11.80 0.62 16.70
C SER A 67 10.85 1.81 16.58
N ALA A 68 10.69 2.39 15.38
CA ALA A 68 9.70 3.45 15.14
C ALA A 68 8.25 2.92 15.22
N MET A 69 8.01 1.66 14.85
CA MET A 69 6.71 1.02 15.02
C MET A 69 6.40 0.71 16.48
N GLU A 70 7.36 0.18 17.24
CA GLU A 70 7.22 -0.10 18.69
C GLU A 70 6.89 1.18 19.46
N LYS A 71 7.61 2.29 19.21
CA LYS A 71 7.35 3.57 19.88
C LYS A 71 5.93 4.11 19.64
N HIS A 72 5.37 3.91 18.44
CA HIS A 72 3.99 4.30 18.15
C HIS A 72 2.96 3.38 18.82
N VAL A 73 3.29 2.10 18.98
CA VAL A 73 2.43 1.13 19.68
C VAL A 73 2.33 1.46 21.17
N ASP A 74 3.43 1.91 21.78
CA ASP A 74 3.45 2.31 23.19
C ASP A 74 2.61 3.58 23.47
N GLU A 75 2.47 4.49 22.50
CA GLU A 75 1.67 5.72 22.62
C GLU A 75 0.15 5.48 22.43
N ASP A 76 -0.24 4.45 21.64
CA ASP A 76 -1.64 4.10 21.33
C ASP A 76 -2.18 2.88 22.14
N GLY A 77 -1.33 2.22 22.93
CA GLY A 77 -1.76 1.39 24.07
C GLY A 77 -2.12 -0.09 23.82
N HIS A 78 -1.59 -0.77 22.81
CA HIS A 78 -1.80 -2.23 22.66
C HIS A 78 -0.61 -3.02 22.07
N GLU A 79 0.00 -3.89 22.90
CA GLU A 79 1.07 -4.84 22.56
C GLU A 79 0.57 -6.12 21.88
N TYR A 80 1.32 -6.62 20.87
CA TYR A 80 1.57 -8.06 20.61
C TYR A 80 2.90 -8.26 19.90
#